data_AF-A0A7V6H1Z7-F1
#
_entry.id   AF-A0A7V6H1Z7-F1
#
_cell.length_a   1.000
_cell.length_b   1.000
_cell.length_c   1.000
_cell.angle_alpha   90.00
_cell.angle_beta   90.00
_cell.angle_gamma   90.00
#
_symmetry.space_group_name_H-M   'P 1'
#
loop_
_entity.id
_entity.type
_entity.pdbx_description
1 polymer ?
#
loop_
_entity_poly.entity_id
_entity_poly.type
_entity_poly.pdbx_seq_one_letter_code
_entity_poly.pdbx_strand_id
1 'polypeptide(L)'
;MILIPASGLFARALHKQGQQYITKEKSGASFEIAAGGKAAPIYVDPADQPGVLRAVTSLAGDIANVSGARPKVVQKVKAPKGAILVGTLGSSKLIDQLVDAGKLDVSAINGKWEAYIIQTVDGNLVIAGSDRRGTIYGVYDVSENIGVSPWYWWADVPVSKSPSLFVSEGRYLQDSPKVQYRGIFLNDEAPCLTGWVKNYYGTDFGGRDFYERVFELILRLKANYLWPAMWGWAFYAD
;
A
#
# COMPACT_ATOMS: atom_id res chain seq x y z
N MET A 1 -54.67 8.92 8.87
CA MET A 1 -53.50 9.51 9.55
C MET A 1 -52.59 8.35 9.97
N ILE A 2 -51.59 8.01 9.15
CA ILE A 2 -50.61 6.98 9.47
C ILE A 2 -49.25 7.65 9.29
N LEU A 3 -48.55 7.84 10.41
CA LEU A 3 -47.18 8.33 10.44
C LEU A 3 -46.24 7.25 9.90
N ILE A 4 -45.40 7.60 8.93
CA ILE A 4 -44.21 6.83 8.55
C ILE A 4 -43.04 7.41 9.35
N PRO A 5 -42.34 6.64 10.20
CA PRO A 5 -41.14 7.14 10.85
C PRO A 5 -39.97 7.09 9.87
N ALA A 6 -39.34 8.26 9.69
CA ALA A 6 -38.06 8.39 9.04
C ALA A 6 -37.01 7.52 9.76
N SER A 7 -36.50 6.50 9.08
CA SER A 7 -35.34 5.72 9.51
C SER A 7 -34.20 6.01 8.54
N GLY A 8 -33.06 6.40 9.12
CA GLY A 8 -31.97 7.11 8.46
C GLY A 8 -31.38 6.42 7.22
N LEU A 9 -31.04 7.25 6.23
CA LEU A 9 -30.16 6.87 5.15
C LEU A 9 -28.78 6.53 5.74
N PHE A 10 -28.50 5.25 5.95
CA PHE A 10 -27.13 4.77 5.81
C PHE A 10 -26.78 4.90 4.33
N ALA A 11 -25.94 5.87 4.00
CA ALA A 11 -25.33 5.98 2.68
C ALA A 11 -24.60 4.66 2.41
N ARG A 12 -25.16 3.82 1.53
CA ARG A 12 -24.44 2.68 0.96
C ARG A 12 -23.25 3.25 0.20
N ALA A 13 -22.07 3.22 0.84
CA ALA A 13 -20.82 3.48 0.15
C ALA A 13 -20.69 2.44 -0.97
N LEU A 14 -20.81 2.90 -2.21
CA LEU A 14 -20.58 2.09 -3.40
C LEU A 14 -19.16 1.51 -3.33
N HIS A 15 -19.06 0.19 -3.41
CA HIS A 15 -17.80 -0.53 -3.56
C HIS A 15 -17.20 -0.18 -4.92
N LYS A 16 -16.19 0.70 -4.93
CA LYS A 16 -15.50 1.13 -6.16
C LYS A 16 -14.20 0.35 -6.33
N GLN A 17 -14.31 -0.85 -6.88
CA GLN A 17 -13.13 -1.64 -7.28
C GLN A 17 -12.52 -1.04 -8.54
N GLY A 18 -11.21 -0.77 -8.53
CA GLY A 18 -10.46 -0.34 -9.73
C GLY A 18 -10.73 1.10 -10.21
N GLN A 19 -11.32 1.97 -9.39
CA GLN A 19 -11.55 3.37 -9.76
C GLN A 19 -10.43 4.26 -9.22
N GLN A 20 -9.86 5.11 -10.08
CA GLN A 20 -8.87 6.11 -9.67
C GLN A 20 -9.50 7.07 -8.66
N TYR A 21 -9.03 7.02 -7.41
CA TYR A 21 -9.55 7.82 -6.31
C TYR A 21 -8.61 8.94 -5.86
N ILE A 22 -7.40 8.97 -6.42
CA ILE A 22 -6.43 10.03 -6.22
C ILE A 22 -6.54 11.03 -7.38
N THR A 23 -6.72 12.29 -7.03
CA THR A 23 -6.84 13.42 -7.97
C THR A 23 -5.69 14.40 -7.78
N LYS A 24 -5.37 15.14 -8.85
CA LYS A 24 -4.33 16.19 -8.82
C LYS A 24 -4.89 17.55 -8.40
N GLU A 25 -6.21 17.68 -8.42
CA GLU A 25 -6.95 18.88 -8.03
C GLU A 25 -7.76 18.62 -6.76
N LYS A 26 -7.85 19.65 -5.92
CA LYS A 26 -8.65 19.60 -4.70
C LYS A 26 -10.14 19.61 -5.08
N SER A 27 -10.90 18.68 -4.52
CA SER A 27 -12.35 18.64 -4.66
C SER A 27 -13.03 18.32 -3.34
N GLY A 28 -14.13 19.01 -3.03
CA GLY A 28 -14.94 18.77 -1.82
C GLY A 28 -14.12 18.62 -0.53
N ALA A 29 -14.41 17.56 0.23
CA ALA A 29 -13.73 17.19 1.47
C ALA A 29 -12.54 16.23 1.25
N SER A 30 -11.87 16.30 0.10
CA SER A 30 -10.71 15.45 -0.21
C SER A 30 -9.59 15.59 0.83
N PHE A 31 -8.92 14.47 1.10
CA PHE A 31 -7.75 14.43 1.96
C PHE A 31 -6.50 14.81 1.17
N GLU A 32 -5.68 15.71 1.70
CA GLU A 32 -4.43 16.16 1.07
C GLU A 32 -3.27 15.21 1.43
N ILE A 33 -2.78 14.42 0.46
CA ILE A 33 -1.55 13.64 0.61
C ILE A 33 -0.34 14.58 0.53
N ALA A 34 -0.32 15.46 -0.47
CA ALA A 34 0.72 16.46 -0.64
C ALA A 34 0.17 17.66 -1.44
N ALA A 35 0.51 18.87 -1.04
CA ALA A 35 0.29 20.09 -1.82
C ALA A 35 1.19 21.22 -1.28
N GLY A 36 1.47 22.23 -2.12
CA GLY A 36 2.21 23.42 -1.68
C GLY A 36 3.60 23.13 -1.08
N GLY A 37 4.27 22.08 -1.56
CA GLY A 37 5.58 21.65 -1.07
C GLY A 37 5.58 20.94 0.28
N LYS A 38 4.41 20.57 0.81
CA LYS A 38 4.24 19.81 2.05
C LYS A 38 3.55 18.48 1.77
N ALA A 39 3.83 17.49 2.61
CA ALA A 39 3.18 16.19 2.56
C ALA A 39 2.67 15.78 3.93
N ALA A 40 1.51 15.12 3.96
CA ALA A 40 0.92 14.56 5.16
C ALA A 40 1.87 13.53 5.78
N PRO A 41 2.16 13.60 7.09
CA PRO A 41 3.02 12.61 7.74
C PRO A 41 2.34 11.24 7.76
N ILE A 42 3.14 10.19 7.61
CA ILE A 42 2.66 8.80 7.67
C ILE A 42 2.92 8.26 9.07
N TYR A 43 1.88 7.77 9.74
CA TYR A 43 1.93 7.16 11.05
C TYR A 43 1.71 5.66 10.93
N VAL A 44 2.56 4.92 11.63
CA VAL A 44 2.46 3.46 11.77
C VAL A 44 2.72 3.11 13.23
N ASP A 45 2.04 2.09 13.75
CA ASP A 45 2.34 1.56 15.09
C ASP A 45 3.72 0.86 15.06
N PRO A 46 4.67 1.17 15.96
CA PRO A 46 5.93 0.43 16.06
C PRO A 46 5.74 -1.06 16.36
N ALA A 47 4.59 -1.48 16.89
CA ALA A 47 4.26 -2.89 17.13
C ALA A 47 3.72 -3.63 15.88
N ASP A 48 3.47 -2.92 14.78
CA ASP A 48 3.06 -3.56 13.53
C ASP A 48 4.22 -4.36 12.90
N GLN A 49 3.89 -5.17 11.89
CA GLN A 49 4.83 -6.08 11.26
C GLN A 49 5.92 -5.34 10.50
N PRO A 50 7.21 -5.74 10.57
CA PRO A 50 8.33 -5.01 9.94
C PRO A 50 8.16 -4.78 8.42
N GLY A 51 7.49 -5.70 7.72
CA GLY A 51 7.18 -5.54 6.29
C GLY A 51 6.27 -4.35 5.99
N VAL A 52 5.38 -3.98 6.90
CA VAL A 52 4.51 -2.80 6.79
C VAL A 52 5.35 -1.53 6.88
N LEU A 53 6.29 -1.44 7.83
CA LEU A 53 7.20 -0.31 7.94
C LEU A 53 8.06 -0.13 6.68
N ARG A 54 8.54 -1.23 6.09
CA ARG A 54 9.26 -1.20 4.81
C ARG A 54 8.37 -0.62 3.69
N ALA A 55 7.14 -1.11 3.53
CA ALA A 55 6.21 -0.61 2.52
C ALA A 55 5.85 0.87 2.74
N VAL A 56 5.62 1.30 3.98
CA VAL A 56 5.38 2.71 4.34
C VAL A 56 6.57 3.59 3.98
N THR A 57 7.79 3.09 4.17
CA THR A 57 9.02 3.80 3.76
C THR A 57 9.10 3.92 2.23
N SER A 58 8.72 2.87 1.49
CA SER A 58 8.57 2.94 0.03
C SER A 58 7.54 3.98 -0.38
N LEU A 59 6.35 4.01 0.23
CA LEU A 59 5.30 5.00 -0.05
C LEU A 59 5.77 6.43 0.20
N ALA A 60 6.52 6.69 1.28
CA ALA A 60 7.11 8.01 1.52
C ALA A 60 8.08 8.42 0.39
N GLY A 61 8.86 7.47 -0.15
CA GLY A 61 9.71 7.69 -1.32
C GLY A 61 8.89 7.94 -2.59
N ASP A 62 7.82 7.17 -2.81
CA ASP A 62 6.94 7.29 -3.96
C ASP A 62 6.22 8.66 -3.98
N ILE A 63 5.69 9.11 -2.83
CA ILE A 63 5.09 10.46 -2.70
C ILE A 63 6.13 11.56 -2.97
N ALA A 64 7.37 11.39 -2.51
CA ALA A 64 8.44 12.33 -2.79
C ALA A 64 8.79 12.35 -4.29
N ASN A 65 8.85 11.18 -4.92
CA ASN A 65 9.12 11.05 -6.34
C ASN A 65 8.01 11.66 -7.20
N VAL A 66 6.75 11.61 -6.77
CA VAL A 66 5.63 12.21 -7.51
C VAL A 66 5.53 13.72 -7.27
N SER A 67 5.56 14.13 -5.99
CA SER A 67 5.19 15.50 -5.59
C SER A 67 6.35 16.43 -5.27
N GLY A 68 7.55 15.89 -5.08
CA GLY A 68 8.71 16.65 -4.58
C GLY A 68 8.67 16.90 -3.07
N ALA A 69 7.57 16.58 -2.37
CA ALA A 69 7.46 16.70 -0.92
C ALA A 69 7.54 15.31 -0.26
N ARG A 70 8.52 15.09 0.62
CA ARG A 70 8.68 13.80 1.31
C ARG A 70 7.92 13.77 2.63
N PRO A 71 6.95 12.85 2.81
CA PRO A 71 6.33 12.61 4.11
C PRO A 71 7.34 12.22 5.17
N LYS A 72 7.13 12.70 6.40
CA LYS A 72 7.79 12.13 7.57
C LYS A 72 7.10 10.82 7.95
N VAL A 73 7.87 9.73 8.07
CA VAL A 73 7.39 8.47 8.67
C VAL A 73 7.55 8.55 10.18
N VAL A 74 6.46 8.34 10.93
CA VAL A 74 6.40 8.45 12.38
C VAL A 74 5.89 7.15 12.97
N GLN A 75 6.71 6.51 13.81
CA GLN A 75 6.34 5.28 14.49
C GLN A 75 5.72 5.59 15.86
N LYS A 76 4.41 5.89 15.88
CA LYS A 76 3.65 6.27 17.09
C LYS A 76 2.18 5.85 16.96
N VAL A 77 1.57 5.53 18.10
CA VAL A 77 0.16 5.14 18.22
C VAL A 77 -0.83 6.31 18.35
N LYS A 78 -0.35 7.55 18.18
CA LYS A 78 -1.18 8.77 18.20
C LYS A 78 -0.74 9.68 17.07
N ALA A 79 -1.71 10.13 16.28
CA ALA A 79 -1.49 11.00 15.14
C ALA A 79 -2.34 12.28 15.24
N PRO A 80 -1.86 13.42 14.73
CA PRO A 80 -2.68 14.61 14.55
C PRO A 80 -3.68 14.38 13.40
N LYS A 81 -4.65 15.30 13.24
CA LYS A 81 -5.45 15.39 12.02
C LYS A 81 -4.57 15.72 10.81
N GLY A 82 -4.97 15.27 9.62
CA GLY A 82 -4.20 15.48 8.39
C GLY A 82 -3.03 14.50 8.22
N ALA A 83 -3.08 13.34 8.87
CA ALA A 83 -2.07 12.30 8.76
C ALA A 83 -2.57 11.11 7.92
N ILE A 84 -1.62 10.34 7.37
CA ILE A 84 -1.88 9.03 6.76
C ILE A 84 -1.61 7.98 7.85
N LEU A 85 -2.62 7.21 8.22
CA LEU A 85 -2.54 6.17 9.25
C LEU A 85 -2.48 4.82 8.55
N VAL A 86 -1.44 4.04 8.81
CA VAL A 86 -1.26 2.73 8.20
C VAL A 86 -1.19 1.69 9.31
N GLY A 87 -1.94 0.61 9.17
CA GLY A 87 -1.72 -0.53 10.06
C GLY A 87 -2.55 -1.77 9.78
N THR A 88 -2.16 -2.85 10.46
CA THR A 88 -2.79 -4.15 10.39
C THR A 88 -3.74 -4.35 11.57
N LEU A 89 -4.94 -4.87 11.31
CA LEU A 89 -5.93 -5.16 12.36
C LEU A 89 -5.36 -6.11 13.42
N GLY A 90 -5.58 -5.78 14.69
CA GLY A 90 -5.11 -6.55 15.84
C GLY A 90 -3.60 -6.47 16.11
N SER A 91 -2.82 -5.81 15.26
CA SER A 91 -1.39 -5.52 15.49
C SER A 91 -1.13 -4.03 15.72
N SER A 92 -1.95 -3.16 15.11
CA SER A 92 -1.78 -1.71 15.16
C SER A 92 -2.83 -1.06 16.06
N LYS A 93 -2.40 -0.59 17.24
CA LYS A 93 -3.26 0.18 18.15
C LYS A 93 -3.76 1.47 17.53
N LEU A 94 -3.04 2.00 16.54
CA LEU A 94 -3.46 3.17 15.77
C LEU A 94 -4.76 2.90 15.00
N ILE A 95 -4.90 1.71 14.42
CA ILE A 95 -6.10 1.29 13.68
C ILE A 95 -7.15 0.74 14.64
N ASP A 96 -6.76 -0.09 15.60
CA ASP A 96 -7.68 -0.73 16.54
C ASP A 96 -8.47 0.31 17.36
N GLN A 97 -7.84 1.43 17.76
CA GLN A 97 -8.54 2.53 18.45
C GLN A 97 -9.66 3.17 17.61
N LEU A 98 -9.51 3.23 16.28
CA LEU A 98 -10.56 3.73 15.39
C LEU A 98 -11.71 2.74 15.26
N VAL A 99 -11.40 1.44 15.27
CA VAL A 99 -12.39 0.36 15.23
C VAL A 99 -13.17 0.30 16.54
N ASP A 100 -12.48 0.29 17.68
CA ASP A 100 -13.07 0.25 19.03
C ASP A 100 -13.96 1.47 19.30
N ALA A 101 -13.60 2.63 18.75
CA ALA A 101 -14.41 3.85 18.84
C ALA A 101 -15.59 3.88 17.85
N GLY A 102 -15.79 2.84 17.03
CA GLY A 102 -16.85 2.75 16.02
C GLY A 102 -16.69 3.69 14.82
N LYS A 103 -15.48 4.23 14.62
CA LYS A 103 -15.18 5.21 13.56
C LYS A 103 -14.74 4.57 12.25
N LEU A 104 -14.20 3.36 12.31
CA LEU A 104 -13.77 2.58 11.16
C LEU A 104 -14.49 1.21 11.17
N ASP A 105 -15.39 1.01 10.22
CA ASP A 105 -16.02 -0.30 10.00
C ASP A 105 -15.13 -1.22 9.16
N VAL A 106 -14.58 -2.23 9.83
CA VAL A 106 -13.67 -3.24 9.29
C VAL A 106 -14.34 -4.59 9.04
N SER A 107 -15.66 -4.71 9.24
CA SER A 107 -16.41 -5.96 9.07
C SER A 107 -16.16 -6.63 7.72
N ALA A 108 -15.97 -5.83 6.67
CA ALA A 108 -15.71 -6.30 5.32
C ALA A 108 -14.34 -6.96 5.11
N ILE A 109 -13.38 -6.77 6.01
CA ILE A 109 -12.01 -7.30 5.92
C ILE A 109 -11.59 -8.13 7.14
N ASN A 110 -12.30 -8.03 8.26
CA ASN A 110 -11.94 -8.75 9.48
C ASN A 110 -11.91 -10.27 9.24
N GLY A 111 -10.82 -10.92 9.66
CA GLY A 111 -10.60 -12.36 9.47
C GLY A 111 -10.37 -12.81 8.02
N LYS A 112 -10.28 -11.88 7.05
CA LYS A 112 -10.07 -12.21 5.65
C LYS A 112 -8.58 -12.31 5.29
N TRP A 113 -8.29 -13.10 4.26
CA TRP A 113 -6.95 -13.23 3.69
C TRP A 113 -6.63 -12.04 2.78
N GLU A 114 -5.57 -11.29 3.10
CA GLU A 114 -4.96 -10.24 2.26
C GLU A 114 -5.93 -9.16 1.77
N ALA A 115 -6.95 -8.83 2.57
CA ALA A 115 -7.91 -7.79 2.27
C ALA A 115 -7.49 -6.45 2.90
N TYR A 116 -7.94 -5.33 2.34
CA TYR A 116 -7.67 -4.01 2.91
C TYR A 116 -8.76 -2.99 2.60
N ILE A 117 -8.82 -1.95 3.41
CA ILE A 117 -9.63 -0.75 3.20
C ILE A 117 -8.78 0.50 3.23
N ILE A 118 -9.14 1.46 2.39
CA ILE A 118 -8.61 2.82 2.37
C ILE A 118 -9.79 3.77 2.52
N GLN A 119 -9.77 4.63 3.54
CA GLN A 119 -10.88 5.53 3.84
C GLN A 119 -10.41 6.75 4.63
N THR A 120 -11.01 7.91 4.38
CA THR A 120 -10.83 9.08 5.24
C THR A 120 -11.68 8.94 6.52
N VAL A 121 -11.05 9.03 7.69
CA VAL A 121 -11.69 8.98 9.02
C VAL A 121 -11.14 10.10 9.88
N ASP A 122 -12.01 10.92 10.49
CA ASP A 122 -11.64 12.05 11.37
C ASP A 122 -10.62 13.05 10.76
N GLY A 123 -10.59 13.18 9.44
CA GLY A 123 -9.63 14.04 8.72
C GLY A 123 -8.26 13.41 8.52
N ASN A 124 -8.15 12.09 8.67
CA ASN A 124 -6.96 11.30 8.36
C ASN A 124 -7.25 10.30 7.25
N LEU A 125 -6.28 10.00 6.39
CA LEU A 125 -6.37 8.89 5.45
C LEU A 125 -5.97 7.62 6.17
N VAL A 126 -6.86 6.64 6.26
CA VAL A 126 -6.61 5.35 6.92
C VAL A 126 -6.39 4.28 5.86
N ILE A 127 -5.29 3.53 5.98
CA ILE A 127 -4.98 2.31 5.21
C ILE A 127 -4.93 1.15 6.22
N ALA A 128 -5.97 0.33 6.24
CA ALA A 128 -6.11 -0.78 7.19
C ALA A 128 -6.16 -2.12 6.45
N GLY A 129 -5.25 -3.03 6.78
CA GLY A 129 -5.23 -4.40 6.24
C GLY A 129 -5.74 -5.44 7.23
N SER A 130 -6.37 -6.49 6.72
CA SER A 130 -6.82 -7.64 7.53
C SER A 130 -5.66 -8.45 8.09
N ASP A 131 -4.55 -8.48 7.35
CA ASP A 131 -3.28 -9.06 7.73
C ASP A 131 -2.13 -8.21 7.16
N ARG A 132 -0.89 -8.60 7.47
CA ARG A 132 0.30 -7.84 7.09
C ARG A 132 0.42 -7.59 5.58
N ARG A 133 0.01 -8.55 4.73
CA ARG A 133 0.12 -8.42 3.28
C ARG A 133 -1.05 -7.61 2.74
N GLY A 134 -2.25 -7.76 3.30
CA GLY A 134 -3.35 -6.83 3.06
C GLY A 134 -2.94 -5.37 3.28
N THR A 135 -2.29 -5.08 4.41
CA THR A 135 -1.77 -3.72 4.72
C THR A 135 -0.75 -3.26 3.68
N ILE A 136 0.23 -4.10 3.33
CA ILE A 136 1.25 -3.80 2.31
C ILE A 136 0.60 -3.54 0.94
N TYR A 137 -0.41 -4.31 0.56
CA TYR A 137 -1.13 -4.09 -0.70
C TYR A 137 -1.91 -2.80 -0.71
N GLY A 138 -2.55 -2.41 0.40
CA GLY A 138 -3.19 -1.10 0.52
C GLY A 138 -2.19 0.05 0.39
N VAL A 139 -0.99 -0.11 0.95
CA VAL A 139 0.09 0.88 0.78
C VAL A 139 0.53 1.00 -0.68
N TYR A 140 0.78 -0.13 -1.36
CA TYR A 140 1.18 -0.10 -2.77
C TYR A 140 0.05 0.27 -3.72
N ASP A 141 -1.22 0.08 -3.34
CA ASP A 141 -2.38 0.60 -4.06
C ASP A 141 -2.37 2.14 -4.08
N VAL A 142 -2.06 2.78 -2.95
CA VAL A 142 -1.86 4.24 -2.91
C VAL A 142 -0.68 4.64 -3.80
N SER A 143 0.46 3.95 -3.72
CA SER A 143 1.61 4.21 -4.59
C SER A 143 1.26 4.15 -6.08
N GLU A 144 0.49 3.14 -6.49
CA GLU A 144 0.02 2.98 -7.86
C GLU A 144 -0.91 4.13 -8.27
N ASN A 145 -1.87 4.49 -7.42
CA ASN A 145 -2.84 5.55 -7.69
C ASN A 145 -2.24 6.97 -7.69
N ILE A 146 -1.12 7.22 -6.99
CA ILE A 146 -0.39 8.49 -7.11
C ILE A 146 0.47 8.55 -8.40
N GLY A 147 0.58 7.45 -9.15
CA GLY A 147 1.27 7.40 -10.44
C GLY A 147 2.62 6.69 -10.44
N VAL A 148 2.91 5.84 -9.45
CA VAL A 148 4.10 4.98 -9.45
C VAL A 148 3.73 3.57 -9.88
N SER A 149 4.04 3.25 -11.13
CA SER A 149 3.86 1.90 -11.68
C SER A 149 4.64 0.85 -10.88
N PRO A 150 4.11 -0.37 -10.69
CA PRO A 150 4.89 -1.51 -10.20
C PRO A 150 6.20 -1.73 -10.99
N TRP A 151 6.21 -1.32 -12.26
CA TRP A 151 7.30 -1.48 -13.21
C TRP A 151 8.25 -0.27 -13.28
N TYR A 152 8.14 0.70 -12.37
CA TYR A 152 8.94 1.94 -12.41
C TYR A 152 10.45 1.69 -12.48
N TRP A 153 10.93 0.61 -11.86
CA TRP A 153 12.35 0.23 -11.85
C TRP A 153 12.65 -0.91 -12.83
N TRP A 154 11.75 -1.90 -12.91
CA TRP A 154 11.96 -3.10 -13.74
C TRP A 154 11.80 -2.86 -15.25
N ALA A 155 11.12 -1.79 -15.64
CA ALA A 155 10.93 -1.40 -17.04
C ALA A 155 10.98 0.13 -17.24
N ASP A 156 11.68 0.84 -16.34
CA ASP A 156 11.91 2.29 -16.39
C ASP A 156 10.64 3.14 -16.64
N VAL A 157 9.48 2.66 -16.18
CA VAL A 157 8.22 3.37 -16.40
C VAL A 157 8.26 4.72 -15.67
N PRO A 158 8.10 5.85 -16.37
CA PRO A 158 8.28 7.16 -15.77
C PRO A 158 7.21 7.47 -14.74
N VAL A 159 7.62 8.04 -13.61
CA VAL A 159 6.71 8.51 -12.55
C VAL A 159 6.02 9.79 -13.00
N SER A 160 4.68 9.78 -13.05
CA SER A 160 3.88 10.97 -13.41
C SER A 160 3.98 12.03 -12.32
N LYS A 161 4.73 13.11 -12.57
CA LYS A 161 4.91 14.19 -11.59
C LYS A 161 3.59 14.94 -11.34
N SER A 162 3.39 15.35 -10.09
CA SER A 162 2.28 16.24 -9.72
C SER A 162 2.55 16.95 -8.40
N PRO A 163 2.53 18.30 -8.36
CA PRO A 163 2.81 19.05 -7.13
C PRO A 163 1.69 18.94 -6.08
N SER A 164 0.57 18.32 -6.42
CA SER A 164 -0.61 18.18 -5.58
C SER A 164 -1.28 16.82 -5.76
N LEU A 165 -1.55 16.14 -4.64
CA LEU A 165 -2.14 14.82 -4.56
C LEU A 165 -3.25 14.84 -3.51
N PHE A 166 -4.46 14.50 -3.91
CA PHE A 166 -5.64 14.46 -3.04
C PHE A 166 -6.35 13.11 -3.15
N VAL A 167 -6.83 12.58 -2.04
CA VAL A 167 -7.73 11.42 -2.01
C VAL A 167 -9.16 11.90 -1.97
N SER A 168 -9.95 11.49 -2.94
CA SER A 168 -11.39 11.75 -2.95
C SER A 168 -12.06 11.07 -1.76
N GLU A 169 -13.08 11.71 -1.19
CA GLU A 169 -13.87 11.11 -0.12
C GLU A 169 -14.50 9.79 -0.59
N GLY A 170 -14.37 8.75 0.23
CA GLY A 170 -14.89 7.44 -0.11
C GLY A 170 -14.32 6.33 0.77
N ARG A 171 -14.85 5.13 0.53
CA ARG A 171 -14.37 3.88 1.13
C ARG A 171 -13.95 2.94 0.01
N TYR A 172 -12.65 2.74 -0.12
CA TYR A 172 -12.04 1.90 -1.15
C TYR A 172 -11.68 0.57 -0.50
N LEU A 173 -12.39 -0.49 -0.89
CA LEU A 173 -12.24 -1.81 -0.32
C LEU A 173 -11.63 -2.72 -1.39
N GLN A 174 -10.60 -3.46 -1.01
CA GLN A 174 -10.13 -4.62 -1.75
C GLN A 174 -10.44 -5.86 -0.93
N ASP A 175 -11.31 -6.71 -1.46
CA ASP A 175 -11.64 -8.01 -0.87
C ASP A 175 -10.50 -9.02 -1.07
N SER A 176 -10.59 -10.16 -0.41
CA SER A 176 -9.61 -11.24 -0.53
C SER A 176 -9.32 -11.61 -1.99
N PRO A 177 -8.05 -11.86 -2.33
CA PRO A 177 -7.71 -12.34 -3.66
C PRO A 177 -8.36 -13.70 -3.89
N LYS A 178 -8.83 -13.92 -5.12
CA LYS A 178 -9.53 -15.16 -5.47
C LYS A 178 -8.60 -16.38 -5.50
N VAL A 179 -7.30 -16.14 -5.68
CA VAL A 179 -6.25 -17.16 -5.59
C VAL A 179 -5.36 -16.82 -4.40
N GLN A 180 -5.22 -17.77 -3.48
CA GLN A 180 -4.53 -17.53 -2.20
C GLN A 180 -3.02 -17.28 -2.38
N TYR A 181 -2.36 -18.02 -3.27
CA TYR A 181 -0.93 -17.88 -3.58
C TYR A 181 -0.73 -17.50 -5.04
N ARG A 182 -0.08 -16.36 -5.27
CA ARG A 182 0.10 -15.76 -6.59
C ARG A 182 1.56 -15.42 -6.72
N GLY A 183 2.22 -15.93 -7.75
CA GLY A 183 3.67 -15.83 -7.83
C GLY A 183 4.25 -16.07 -9.20
N ILE A 184 5.57 -15.99 -9.22
CA ILE A 184 6.41 -16.23 -10.38
C ILE A 184 7.46 -17.28 -10.05
N PHE A 185 7.97 -17.94 -11.08
CA PHE A 185 9.17 -18.76 -11.01
C PHE A 185 10.21 -18.14 -11.92
N LEU A 186 11.35 -17.74 -11.35
CA LEU A 186 12.51 -17.34 -12.15
C LEU A 186 13.21 -18.61 -12.62
N ASN A 187 13.08 -18.95 -13.90
CA ASN A 187 13.65 -20.15 -14.51
C ASN A 187 14.16 -19.82 -15.90
N ASP A 188 14.99 -20.72 -16.45
CA ASP A 188 15.71 -20.52 -17.71
C ASP A 188 16.53 -19.22 -17.65
N GLU A 189 17.11 -18.94 -16.48
CA GLU A 189 17.72 -17.65 -16.13
C GLU A 189 19.05 -17.40 -16.86
N ALA A 190 19.68 -18.46 -17.37
CA ALA A 190 20.95 -18.36 -18.08
C ALA A 190 20.73 -18.34 -19.61
N PRO A 191 21.41 -17.44 -20.35
CA PRO A 191 22.47 -16.53 -19.90
C PRO A 191 21.98 -15.12 -19.49
N CYS A 192 20.71 -14.79 -19.74
CA CYS A 192 20.24 -13.40 -19.70
C CYS A 192 20.18 -12.83 -18.28
N LEU A 193 19.37 -13.44 -17.40
CA LEU A 193 19.19 -12.95 -16.04
C LEU A 193 20.46 -13.13 -15.23
N THR A 194 21.15 -14.27 -15.38
CA THR A 194 22.41 -14.51 -14.66
C THR A 194 23.50 -13.52 -15.05
N GLY A 195 23.66 -13.25 -16.36
CA GLY A 195 24.60 -12.25 -16.86
C GLY A 195 24.26 -10.84 -16.41
N TRP A 196 22.97 -10.47 -16.41
CA TRP A 196 22.53 -9.15 -15.92
C TRP A 196 22.76 -8.99 -14.41
N VAL A 197 22.43 -10.00 -13.59
CA VAL A 197 22.66 -9.95 -12.14
C VAL A 197 24.14 -9.75 -11.84
N LYS A 198 25.02 -10.49 -12.53
CA LYS A 198 26.47 -10.33 -12.40
C LYS A 198 26.92 -8.91 -12.74
N ASN A 199 26.44 -8.34 -13.84
CA ASN A 199 26.85 -7.01 -14.27
C ASN A 199 26.29 -5.87 -13.39
N TYR A 200 25.06 -6.02 -12.88
CA TYR A 200 24.39 -4.97 -12.10
C TYR A 200 24.72 -5.03 -10.61
N TYR A 201 24.71 -6.23 -10.02
CA TYR A 201 24.92 -6.43 -8.58
C TYR A 201 26.35 -6.87 -8.24
N GLY A 202 27.16 -7.27 -9.23
CA GLY A 202 28.53 -7.73 -9.00
C GLY A 202 28.63 -9.12 -8.36
N THR A 203 27.55 -9.90 -8.35
CA THR A 203 27.47 -11.23 -7.74
C THR A 203 27.29 -12.32 -8.79
N ASP A 204 27.93 -13.48 -8.62
CA ASP A 204 27.73 -14.64 -9.50
C ASP A 204 26.41 -15.39 -9.22
N PHE A 205 25.70 -14.99 -8.17
CA PHE A 205 24.39 -15.50 -7.75
C PHE A 205 23.38 -14.38 -7.49
N GLY A 206 22.09 -14.74 -7.39
CA GLY A 206 21.02 -13.83 -7.00
C GLY A 206 21.09 -13.51 -5.51
N GLY A 207 21.87 -12.51 -5.13
CA GLY A 207 21.99 -12.11 -3.71
C GLY A 207 20.77 -11.35 -3.17
N ARG A 208 20.85 -10.97 -1.89
CA ARG A 208 19.79 -10.24 -1.17
C ARG A 208 19.29 -8.99 -1.90
N ASP A 209 20.17 -8.21 -2.52
CA ASP A 209 19.82 -6.92 -3.14
C ASP A 209 19.05 -7.12 -4.46
N PHE A 210 19.34 -8.21 -5.17
CA PHE A 210 18.55 -8.65 -6.33
C PHE A 210 17.16 -9.11 -5.89
N TYR A 211 17.10 -10.03 -4.93
CA TYR A 211 15.81 -10.55 -4.47
C TYR A 211 14.97 -9.48 -3.76
N GLU A 212 15.57 -8.48 -3.11
CA GLU A 212 14.83 -7.36 -2.56
C GLU A 212 14.04 -6.59 -3.64
N ARG A 213 14.61 -6.43 -4.85
CA ARG A 213 13.90 -5.85 -6.01
C ARG A 213 12.81 -6.76 -6.55
N VAL A 214 13.04 -8.07 -6.56
CA VAL A 214 12.03 -9.07 -6.96
C VAL A 214 10.86 -9.07 -5.98
N PHE A 215 11.13 -9.06 -4.67
CA PHE A 215 10.10 -9.02 -3.62
C PHE A 215 9.26 -7.76 -3.69
N GLU A 216 9.91 -6.60 -3.90
CA GLU A 216 9.18 -5.34 -4.06
C GLU A 216 8.22 -5.40 -5.26
N LEU A 217 8.67 -5.89 -6.41
CA LEU A 217 7.82 -6.04 -7.60
C LEU A 217 6.63 -6.96 -7.33
N ILE A 218 6.87 -8.14 -6.75
CA ILE A 218 5.82 -9.11 -6.40
C ILE A 218 4.77 -8.46 -5.49
N LEU A 219 5.20 -7.73 -4.47
CA LEU A 219 4.28 -7.06 -3.55
C LEU A 219 3.51 -5.90 -4.22
N ARG A 220 4.17 -5.10 -5.06
CA ARG A 220 3.51 -4.03 -5.84
C ARG A 220 2.48 -4.58 -6.82
N LEU A 221 2.72 -5.77 -7.38
CA LEU A 221 1.78 -6.51 -8.22
C LEU A 221 0.69 -7.26 -7.43
N LYS A 222 0.60 -7.04 -6.10
CA LYS A 222 -0.36 -7.71 -5.21
C LYS A 222 -0.23 -9.25 -5.22
N ALA A 223 0.99 -9.75 -5.46
CA ALA A 223 1.38 -11.16 -5.41
C ALA A 223 2.14 -11.49 -4.10
N ASN A 224 2.33 -12.77 -3.77
CA ASN A 224 2.86 -13.22 -2.47
C ASN A 224 3.71 -14.49 -2.51
N TYR A 225 4.06 -14.98 -3.68
CA TYR A 225 4.75 -16.26 -3.83
C TYR A 225 5.87 -16.18 -4.85
N LEU A 226 6.95 -16.91 -4.61
CA LEU A 226 8.13 -16.94 -5.48
C LEU A 226 8.76 -18.33 -5.43
N TRP A 227 9.09 -18.86 -6.60
CA TRP A 227 10.13 -19.86 -6.73
C TRP A 227 11.41 -19.17 -7.25
N PRO A 228 12.52 -19.22 -6.50
CA PRO A 228 13.75 -18.55 -6.89
C PRO A 228 14.44 -19.26 -8.05
N ALA A 229 15.35 -18.53 -8.72
CA ALA A 229 16.26 -19.10 -9.70
C ALA A 229 17.13 -20.19 -9.07
N MET A 230 17.39 -21.27 -9.83
CA MET A 230 17.87 -22.54 -9.29
C MET A 230 18.78 -23.35 -10.23
N TRP A 231 19.05 -22.90 -11.47
CA TRP A 231 19.94 -23.63 -12.39
C TRP A 231 21.39 -23.61 -11.92
N GLY A 232 21.85 -22.47 -11.38
CA GLY A 232 23.22 -22.28 -10.90
C GLY A 232 23.32 -21.57 -9.55
N TRP A 233 22.18 -21.27 -8.92
CA TRP A 233 22.09 -20.54 -7.66
C TRP A 233 21.32 -21.36 -6.62
N ALA A 234 21.57 -21.10 -5.34
CA ALA A 234 20.90 -21.71 -4.21
C ALA A 234 20.41 -20.62 -3.25
N PHE A 235 19.15 -20.18 -3.42
CA PHE A 235 18.53 -19.08 -2.67
C PHE A 235 18.70 -19.12 -1.14
N TYR A 236 18.77 -20.32 -0.55
CA TYR A 236 18.91 -20.50 0.90
C TYR A 236 20.36 -20.56 1.38
N ALA A 237 21.34 -20.68 0.48
CA ALA A 237 22.74 -20.94 0.79
C ALA A 237 23.71 -19.85 0.32
N ASP A 238 23.36 -19.12 -0.75
CA ASP A 238 24.14 -18.03 -1.32
C ASP A 238 23.69 -16.65 -0.79
#